data_AF-A0A842SF55-F1
#
_entry.id   AF-A0A842SF55-F1
#
_cell.length_a   1.000
_cell.length_b   1.000
_cell.length_c   1.000
_cell.angle_alpha   90.00
_cell.angle_beta   90.00
_cell.angle_gamma   90.00
#
_symmetry.space_group_name_H-M   'P 1'
#
loop_
_entity.id
_entity.type
_entity.pdbx_description
1 polymer ?
#
loop_
_entity_poly.entity_id
_entity_poly.type
_entity_poly.pdbx_seq_one_letter_code
_entity_poly.pdbx_strand_id
1 'polypeptide(L)' 'MNQYIIIIGIIVAFLAVIAIYFYMKDSARNNFRRAKKHHKLAEKKYKKKEFGEADEHYELSNFYREKAEMQARGEK' A
#
# COMPACT_ATOMS: atom_id res chain seq x y z
N MET A 1 -1.97 -19.66 -36.38
CA MET A 1 -2.42 -20.29 -35.11
C MET A 1 -1.38 -20.11 -33.99
N ASN A 2 -0.10 -20.46 -34.20
CA ASN A 2 0.96 -20.29 -33.19
C ASN A 2 1.19 -18.85 -32.71
N GLN A 3 1.08 -17.86 -33.59
CA GLN A 3 1.32 -16.46 -33.21
C GLN A 3 0.29 -15.94 -32.19
N TYR A 4 -0.98 -16.34 -32.32
CA TYR A 4 -2.03 -15.97 -31.37
C TYR A 4 -1.83 -16.62 -29.99
N ILE A 5 -1.37 -17.88 -29.96
CA ILE A 5 -1.07 -18.58 -28.71
C ILE A 5 0.09 -17.89 -27.96
N ILE A 6 1.13 -17.46 -28.68
CA ILE A 6 2.26 -16.72 -28.09
C ILE A 6 1.81 -15.37 -27.53
N ILE A 7 0.99 -14.61 -28.27
CA ILE A 7 0.48 -13.30 -27.83
C ILE A 7 -0.38 -13.46 -26.57
N ILE A 8 -1.28 -14.45 -26.53
CA ILE A 8 -2.11 -14.72 -25.35
C ILE A 8 -1.24 -15.08 -24.14
N GLY A 9 -0.20 -15.91 -24.33
CA GLY A 9 0.75 -16.26 -23.27
C GLY A 9 1.45 -15.04 -22.67
N ILE A 10 1.88 -14.09 -23.51
CA ILE A 10 2.52 -12.83 -23.05
C ILE A 10 1.53 -11.96 -22.26
N ILE A 11 0.29 -11.82 -22.75
CA ILE A 11 -0.74 -11.03 -22.06
C ILE A 11 -1.04 -11.61 -20.68
N VAL A 12 -1.20 -12.93 -20.57
CA VAL A 12 -1.45 -13.61 -19.28
C VAL A 12 -0.27 -13.42 -18.33
N ALA A 13 0.97 -13.60 -18.80
CA ALA A 13 2.16 -13.37 -17.99
C ALA A 13 2.25 -11.92 -17.49
N PHE A 14 1.96 -10.94 -18.36
CA PHE A 14 1.95 -9.53 -18.01
C PHE A 14 0.90 -9.20 -16.94
N LEU A 15 -0.33 -9.72 -17.08
CA LEU A 15 -1.39 -9.54 -16.08
C LEU A 15 -1.04 -10.19 -14.74
N ALA A 16 -0.41 -11.37 -14.75
CA ALA A 16 0.04 -12.03 -13.52
C ALA A 16 1.09 -11.19 -12.76
N VAL A 17 2.05 -10.58 -13.47
CA VAL A 17 3.04 -9.68 -12.86
C VAL A 17 2.36 -8.46 -12.23
N ILE A 18 1.39 -7.86 -12.92
CA ILE A 18 0.61 -6.73 -12.39
C ILE A 18 -0.14 -7.13 -11.10
N ALA A 19 -0.82 -8.28 -11.12
CA ALA A 19 -1.55 -8.78 -9.97
C ALA A 19 -0.62 -9.03 -8.77
N ILE A 20 0.54 -9.66 -8.99
CA ILE A 20 1.56 -9.88 -7.95
C ILE A 20 2.06 -8.55 -7.39
N TYR A 21 2.33 -7.56 -8.25
CA TYR A 21 2.74 -6.22 -7.82
C TYR A 21 1.70 -5.59 -6.88
N PHE A 22 0.42 -5.61 -7.25
CA PHE A 22 -0.64 -5.07 -6.40
C PHE A 22 -0.81 -5.86 -5.10
N TYR A 23 -0.69 -7.18 -5.15
CA TYR A 23 -0.74 -8.03 -3.96
C TYR A 23 0.40 -7.74 -2.98
N MET A 24 1.64 -7.66 -3.48
CA MET A 24 2.81 -7.31 -2.66
C MET A 24 2.71 -5.88 -2.09
N LYS A 25 2.16 -4.95 -2.90
CA LYS A 25 1.95 -3.56 -2.51
C LYS A 25 0.99 -3.41 -1.33
N ASP A 26 0.07 -4.34 -1.13
CA ASP A 26 -0.92 -4.31 -0.04
C ASP A 26 -0.64 -5.35 1.06
N SER A 27 0.60 -5.78 1.22
CA SER A 27 1.01 -6.60 2.37
C SER A 27 0.98 -5.82 3.69
N ALA A 28 0.74 -6.53 4.80
CA ALA A 28 0.77 -5.97 6.16
C ALA A 28 2.07 -5.21 6.42
N ARG A 29 3.21 -5.79 6.02
CA ARG A 29 4.53 -5.15 6.13
C ARG A 29 4.60 -3.82 5.39
N ASN A 30 4.05 -3.72 4.19
CA ASN A 30 4.08 -2.47 3.43
C ASN A 30 3.11 -1.44 4.01
N ASN A 31 1.96 -1.87 4.54
CA ASN A 31 1.01 -1.00 5.23
C ASN A 31 1.61 -0.44 6.54
N PHE A 32 2.30 -1.25 7.36
CA PHE A 32 3.07 -0.73 8.50
C PHE A 32 4.15 0.29 8.08
N ARG A 33 4.83 0.04 6.96
CA ARG A 33 5.83 0.99 6.42
C ARG A 33 5.18 2.32 6.00
N ARG A 34 3.99 2.27 5.38
CA ARG A 34 3.22 3.48 5.04
C ARG A 34 2.75 4.22 6.28
N ALA A 35 2.21 3.50 7.27
CA ALA A 35 1.80 4.06 8.55
C ALA A 35 2.95 4.85 9.19
N LYS A 36 4.13 4.22 9.33
CA LYS A 36 5.33 4.87 9.88
C LYS A 36 5.78 6.10 9.08
N LYS A 37 5.65 6.08 7.74
CA LYS A 37 5.98 7.23 6.89
C LYS A 37 5.02 8.40 7.15
N HIS A 38 3.72 8.13 7.20
CA HIS A 38 2.70 9.15 7.45
C HIS A 38 2.81 9.71 8.87
N HIS A 39 3.06 8.89 9.88
CA HIS A 39 3.31 9.34 11.25
C HIS A 39 4.46 10.34 11.35
N LYS A 40 5.61 10.02 10.74
CA LYS A 40 6.77 10.93 10.71
C LYS A 40 6.48 12.24 9.98
N LEU A 41 5.65 12.18 8.94
CA LEU A 41 5.26 13.38 8.20
C LEU A 41 4.32 14.24 9.04
N ALA A 42 3.36 13.63 9.73
CA ALA A 42 2.49 14.29 10.70
C ALA A 42 3.29 15.01 11.78
N GLU A 43 4.27 14.33 12.42
CA GLU A 43 5.15 14.95 13.41
C GLU A 43 5.91 16.17 12.84
N LYS A 44 6.39 16.08 11.60
CA LYS A 44 7.09 17.19 10.93
C LYS A 44 6.15 18.37 10.68
N LYS A 45 4.91 18.11 10.26
CA LYS A 45 3.87 19.12 10.04
C LYS A 45 3.44 19.78 11.35
N TYR A 46 3.26 18.98 12.40
CA TYR A 46 2.93 19.45 13.73
C TYR A 46 4.02 20.39 14.30
N LYS A 47 5.30 20.04 14.14
CA LYS A 47 6.43 20.92 14.51
C LYS A 47 6.44 22.25 13.78
N LYS A 48 5.93 22.28 12.54
CA LYS A 48 5.76 23.50 11.75
C LYS A 48 4.48 24.28 12.07
N LYS A 49 3.66 23.79 13.00
CA LYS A 49 2.32 24.32 13.32
C LYS A 49 1.35 24.25 12.15
N GLU A 50 1.64 23.40 11.17
CA GLU A 50 0.75 23.07 10.05
C GLU A 50 -0.24 22.00 10.53
N PHE A 51 -1.11 22.35 11.49
CA PHE A 51 -1.91 21.37 12.26
C PHE A 51 -2.90 20.58 11.41
N GLY A 52 -3.62 21.24 10.50
CA GLY A 52 -4.56 20.53 9.61
C GLY A 52 -3.88 19.43 8.79
N GLU A 53 -2.74 19.75 8.17
CA GLU A 53 -1.95 18.77 7.42
C GLU A 53 -1.31 17.70 8.32
N ALA A 54 -1.01 18.04 9.58
CA ALA A 54 -0.52 17.07 10.55
C ALA A 54 -1.61 16.04 10.89
N ASP A 55 -2.83 16.50 11.14
CA ASP A 55 -3.97 15.66 11.50
C ASP A 55 -4.33 14.71 10.35
N GLU A 56 -4.40 15.21 9.11
CA GLU A 56 -4.60 14.37 7.91
C GLU A 56 -3.57 13.23 7.81
N HIS A 57 -2.31 13.53 8.13
CA HIS A 57 -1.25 12.51 8.11
C HIS A 57 -1.30 11.55 9.32
N TYR A 58 -1.78 11.99 10.48
CA TYR A 58 -2.04 11.08 11.59
C TYR A 58 -3.19 10.12 11.29
N GLU A 59 -4.27 10.60 10.68
CA GLU A 59 -5.39 9.78 10.23
C GLU A 59 -4.93 8.73 9.20
N LEU A 60 -4.19 9.14 8.17
CA LEU A 60 -3.61 8.21 7.20
C LEU A 60 -2.68 7.20 7.85
N SER A 61 -1.87 7.62 8.83
CA SER A 61 -1.02 6.72 9.59
C SER A 61 -1.83 5.64 10.31
N ASN A 62 -2.89 6.05 11.02
CA ASN A 62 -3.77 5.13 11.75
C ASN A 62 -4.47 4.16 10.81
N PHE A 63 -5.04 4.66 9.71
CA PHE A 63 -5.68 3.84 8.68
C PHE A 63 -4.75 2.73 8.16
N TYR A 64 -3.51 3.06 7.79
CA TYR A 64 -2.57 2.05 7.30
C TYR A 64 -2.10 1.10 8.40
N ARG A 65 -2.04 1.54 9.66
CA ARG A 65 -1.70 0.67 10.79
C ARG A 65 -2.82 -0.34 11.04
N GLU A 66 -4.06 0.10 11.11
CA GLU A 66 -5.23 -0.78 11.27
C GLU A 66 -5.34 -1.78 10.12
N LYS A 67 -5.19 -1.31 8.87
CA LYS A 67 -5.18 -2.20 7.70
C LYS A 67 -4.08 -3.26 7.81
N ALA A 68 -2.89 -2.89 8.29
CA ALA A 68 -1.79 -3.84 8.49
C ALA A 68 -2.08 -4.85 9.60
N GLU A 69 -2.70 -4.40 10.70
CA GLU A 69 -3.07 -5.24 11.84
C GLU A 69 -4.16 -6.26 11.46
N MET A 70 -5.21 -5.84 10.76
CA MET A 70 -6.24 -6.75 10.22
C MET A 70 -5.62 -7.83 9.34
N GLN A 71 -4.74 -7.42 8.41
CA GLN A 71 -4.03 -8.35 7.52
C GLN A 71 -3.10 -9.30 8.28
N ALA A 72 -2.46 -8.84 9.36
CA ALA A 72 -1.60 -9.67 10.20
C ALA A 72 -2.40 -10.68 11.05
N ARG A 73 -3.62 -10.30 11.47
CA ARG A 73 -4.55 -11.18 12.20
C ARG A 73 -5.29 -12.16 11.29
N GLY A 74 -5.20 -12.00 9.97
CA GLY A 74 -5.94 -12.81 9.00
C GLY A 74 -7.43 -12.46 8.93
N GLU A 75 -7.81 -11.31 9.50
CA GLU A 75 -9.15 -10.74 9.40
C GLU A 75 -9.28 -10.13 7.98
N LYS A 76 -9.95 -10.86 7.07
CA LYS A 76 -10.24 -10.43 5.70
C LYS A 76 -11.65 -9.89 5.58
#